data_AF-W2SRX6-F1
#
_entry.id   AF-W2SRX6-F1
#
_cell.length_a   1.000
_cell.length_b   1.000
_cell.length_c   1.000
_cell.angle_alpha   90.00
_cell.angle_beta   90.00
_cell.angle_gamma   90.00
#
_symmetry.space_group_name_H-M   'P 1'
#
loop_
_entity.id
_entity.type
_entity.pdbx_description
1 polymer ?
#
loop_
_entity_poly.entity_id
_entity_poly.type
_entity_poly.pdbx_seq_one_letter_code
_entity_poly.pdbx_strand_id
1 'polypeptide(L)'
;MVLIFEAFFYPPILDVPAHLLGHEGKGSLLSELKRLGWVSSLSAGETILAKGFAAFDIHVDLSVDGLNHTEDIVALVFSYIGLLKRTGAEAWVQEELKELGEIKFRFK
;
A
#
# COMPACT_ATOMS: atom_id res chain seq x y z
N MET A 1 -30.03 -0.39 -2.05
CA MET A 1 -29.33 0.63 -2.86
C MET A 1 -28.46 1.56 -2.02
N VAL A 2 -28.94 2.07 -0.88
CA VAL A 2 -28.20 3.01 -0.01
C VAL A 2 -26.93 2.40 0.63
N LEU A 3 -26.97 1.12 1.02
CA LEU A 3 -25.83 0.44 1.66
C LEU A 3 -24.63 0.20 0.72
N ILE A 4 -24.84 0.15 -0.59
CA ILE A 4 -23.74 0.02 -1.56
C ILE A 4 -23.01 1.36 -1.71
N PHE A 5 -23.72 2.47 -1.51
CA PHE A 5 -23.15 3.81 -1.62
C PHE A 5 -22.19 4.15 -0.48
N GLU A 6 -22.48 3.76 0.77
CA GLU A 6 -21.57 4.01 1.89
C GLU A 6 -20.29 3.15 1.83
N ALA A 7 -20.38 1.91 1.35
CA ALA A 7 -19.23 1.01 1.22
C ALA A 7 -18.21 1.47 0.14
N PHE A 8 -18.62 2.33 -0.78
CA PHE A 8 -17.73 2.94 -1.78
C PHE A 8 -17.11 4.27 -1.31
N PHE A 9 -17.67 4.90 -0.27
CA PHE A 9 -17.31 6.27 0.14
C PHE A 9 -16.44 6.35 1.40
N TYR A 10 -16.40 5.29 2.21
CA TYR A 10 -15.39 5.16 3.25
C TYR A 10 -14.31 4.21 2.71
N PRO A 11 -13.07 4.70 2.45
CA PRO A 11 -12.02 3.80 2.01
C PRO A 11 -11.87 2.70 3.07
N PRO A 12 -11.88 1.41 2.67
CA PRO A 12 -11.53 0.31 3.54
C PRO A 12 -10.34 0.68 4.42
N ILE A 13 -10.34 0.26 5.68
CA ILE A 13 -9.29 0.60 6.66
C ILE A 13 -7.88 0.29 6.12
N LEU A 14 -7.80 -0.67 5.19
CA LEU A 14 -6.57 -1.15 4.58
C LEU A 14 -6.15 -0.42 3.29
N ASP A 15 -6.99 0.42 2.69
CA ASP A 15 -6.67 1.10 1.43
C ASP A 15 -5.58 2.16 1.60
N VAL A 16 -5.63 2.93 2.69
CA VAL A 16 -4.59 3.93 3.00
C VAL A 16 -3.22 3.27 3.20
N PRO A 17 -3.05 2.26 4.08
CA PRO A 17 -1.75 1.61 4.22
C PRO A 17 -1.33 0.89 2.93
N ALA A 18 -2.25 0.28 2.17
CA ALA A 18 -1.93 -0.31 0.86
C ALA A 18 -1.39 0.74 -0.11
N HIS A 19 -2.06 1.89 -0.23
CA HIS A 19 -1.66 2.99 -1.09
C HIS A 19 -0.27 3.53 -0.72
N LEU A 20 0.00 3.74 0.57
CA LEU A 20 1.27 4.31 1.04
C LEU A 20 2.43 3.32 0.98
N LEU A 21 2.19 2.04 1.27
CA LEU A 21 3.21 0.98 1.18
C LEU A 21 3.54 0.66 -0.29
N GLY A 22 2.53 0.58 -1.14
CA GLY A 22 2.66 0.32 -2.58
C GLY A 22 2.98 1.56 -3.42
N HIS A 23 3.26 2.72 -2.80
CA HIS A 23 3.49 3.96 -3.55
C HIS A 23 4.77 3.89 -4.38
N GLU A 24 4.71 4.33 -5.64
CA GLU A 24 5.85 4.27 -6.58
C GLU A 24 6.57 5.62 -6.77
N GLY A 25 6.07 6.69 -6.16
CA GLY A 25 6.63 8.03 -6.27
C GLY A 25 7.97 8.21 -5.54
N LYS A 26 8.63 9.34 -5.82
CA LYS A 26 9.91 9.71 -5.21
C LYS A 26 9.80 9.72 -3.68
N GLY A 27 10.76 9.09 -3.01
CA GLY A 27 10.81 9.03 -1.55
C GLY A 27 9.96 7.91 -0.95
N SER A 28 9.28 7.10 -1.77
CA SER A 28 8.60 5.90 -1.30
C SER A 28 9.57 4.79 -0.91
N LEU A 29 9.04 3.78 -0.22
CA LEU A 29 9.76 2.55 0.08
C LEU A 29 10.28 1.87 -1.20
N LEU A 30 9.43 1.74 -2.24
CA LEU A 30 9.84 1.17 -3.51
C LEU A 30 10.95 2.00 -4.18
N SER A 31 10.85 3.34 -4.13
CA SER A 31 11.88 4.22 -4.68
C SER A 31 13.25 4.00 -4.02
N GLU A 32 13.30 3.79 -2.70
CA GLU A 32 14.55 3.54 -1.99
C GLU A 32 15.10 2.13 -2.29
N LEU A 33 14.24 1.11 -2.27
CA LEU A 33 14.65 -0.26 -2.59
C LEU A 33 15.15 -0.39 -4.05
N LYS A 34 14.54 0.33 -4.99
CA LYS A 34 15.02 0.44 -6.37
C LYS A 34 16.35 1.18 -6.46
N ARG A 35 16.56 2.25 -5.68
CA ARG A 35 17.83 3.00 -5.62
C ARG A 35 18.99 2.12 -5.16
N LEU A 36 18.72 1.18 -4.24
CA LEU A 36 19.68 0.18 -3.77
C LEU A 36 19.91 -0.95 -4.77
N GLY A 37 19.06 -1.09 -5.80
CA GLY A 37 19.16 -2.15 -6.80
C GLY A 37 18.60 -3.50 -6.34
N TRP A 38 17.88 -3.55 -5.22
CA TRP A 38 17.44 -4.80 -4.58
C TRP A 38 16.11 -5.32 -5.09
N VAL A 39 15.23 -4.46 -5.61
CA VAL A 39 13.87 -4.84 -6.01
C VAL A 39 13.48 -4.24 -7.36
N SER A 40 12.59 -4.93 -8.08
CA SER A 40 12.00 -4.45 -9.33
C SER A 40 10.57 -3.94 -9.16
N SER A 41 9.80 -4.54 -8.25
CA SER A 41 8.42 -4.18 -7.94
C SER A 41 8.13 -4.34 -6.44
N LEU A 42 7.14 -3.59 -5.97
CA LEU A 42 6.53 -3.77 -4.65
C LEU A 42 5.04 -3.44 -4.77
N SER A 43 4.19 -4.32 -4.28
CA SER A 43 2.75 -4.06 -4.14
C SER A 43 2.30 -4.40 -2.73
N ALA A 44 1.25 -3.71 -2.27
CA ALA A 44 0.65 -3.96 -0.97
C ALA A 44 -0.87 -3.87 -1.09
N GLY A 45 -1.60 -4.74 -0.40
CA GLY A 45 -3.05 -4.76 -0.50
C GLY A 45 -3.71 -5.80 0.39
N GLU A 46 -5.04 -5.70 0.45
CA GLU A 46 -5.89 -6.68 1.09
C GLU A 46 -6.18 -7.86 0.15
N THR A 47 -6.05 -9.08 0.67
CA THR A 47 -6.50 -10.31 0.03
C THR A 47 -7.65 -10.89 0.83
N ILE A 48 -8.85 -10.93 0.25
CA ILE A 48 -10.01 -11.56 0.88
C ILE A 48 -9.87 -13.08 0.77
N LEU A 49 -9.74 -13.76 1.91
CA LEU A 49 -9.54 -15.22 1.97
C LEU A 49 -10.87 -15.96 2.17
N ALA A 50 -11.73 -15.44 3.04
CA ALA A 50 -13.06 -15.99 3.30
C ALA A 50 -13.96 -14.92 3.91
N LYS A 51 -15.26 -15.24 4.06
CA LYS A 51 -16.19 -14.34 4.75
C LYS A 51 -15.70 -14.09 6.18
N GLY A 52 -15.37 -12.82 6.49
CA GLY A 52 -14.85 -12.43 7.80
C GLY A 52 -13.34 -12.64 7.99
N PHE A 53 -12.62 -13.08 6.96
CA PHE A 53 -11.16 -13.29 7.01
C PHE A 53 -10.48 -12.68 5.79
N ALA A 54 -9.51 -11.80 6.05
CA ALA A 54 -8.66 -11.20 5.05
C ALA A 54 -7.20 -11.20 5.53
N ALA A 55 -6.28 -11.21 4.58
CA ALA A 55 -4.86 -10.96 4.79
C ALA A 55 -4.51 -9.58 4.24
N PHE A 56 -3.46 -8.97 4.79
CA PHE A 56 -2.80 -7.82 4.18
C PHE A 56 -1.41 -8.26 3.76
N ASP A 57 -1.17 -8.26 2.47
CA ASP A 57 0.04 -8.82 1.88
C ASP A 57 0.92 -7.70 1.31
N ILE A 58 2.23 -7.85 1.48
CA ILE A 58 3.24 -7.02 0.81
C ILE A 58 4.06 -7.96 -0.06
N HIS A 59 3.95 -7.79 -1.38
CA HIS A 59 4.69 -8.56 -2.36
C HIS A 59 5.86 -7.74 -2.88
N VAL A 60 7.02 -8.36 -2.99
CA VAL A 60 8.25 -7.72 -3.46
C VAL A 60 8.93 -8.64 -4.46
N ASP A 61 9.17 -8.13 -5.68
CA ASP A 61 9.96 -8.85 -6.67
C ASP A 61 11.44 -8.46 -6.50
N LEU A 62 12.27 -9.45 -6.20
CA LEU A 62 13.69 -9.25 -5.90
C LEU A 62 14.54 -9.28 -7.16
N SER A 63 15.59 -8.45 -7.17
CA SER A 63 16.71 -8.62 -8.09
C SER A 63 17.60 -9.79 -7.66
N VAL A 64 18.54 -10.19 -8.51
CA VAL A 64 19.55 -11.19 -8.14
C VAL A 64 20.36 -10.75 -6.92
N ASP A 65 20.70 -9.46 -6.84
CA ASP A 65 21.41 -8.90 -5.68
C ASP A 65 20.51 -8.82 -4.45
N GLY A 66 19.23 -8.47 -4.63
CA GLY A 66 18.23 -8.41 -3.57
C GLY A 66 18.05 -9.73 -2.80
N LEU A 67 18.36 -10.88 -3.40
CA LEU A 67 18.35 -12.17 -2.71
C LEU A 67 19.32 -12.22 -1.52
N ASN A 68 20.43 -11.49 -1.59
CA ASN A 68 21.41 -11.40 -0.50
C ASN A 68 21.02 -10.39 0.59
N HIS A 69 19.98 -9.60 0.35
CA HIS A 69 19.55 -8.49 1.19
C HIS A 69 18.11 -8.66 1.72
N THR A 70 17.60 -9.89 1.74
CA THR A 70 16.21 -10.17 2.15
C THR A 70 15.89 -9.68 3.56
N GLU A 71 16.81 -9.86 4.51
CA GLU A 71 16.65 -9.35 5.88
C GLU A 71 16.64 -7.81 5.92
N ASP A 72 17.51 -7.15 5.14
CA ASP A 72 17.56 -5.69 5.03
C ASP A 72 16.27 -5.13 4.42
N ILE A 73 15.75 -5.78 3.38
CA ILE A 73 14.48 -5.42 2.74
C ILE A 73 13.33 -5.52 3.75
N VAL A 74 13.24 -6.63 4.49
CA VAL A 74 12.22 -6.81 5.53
C VAL A 74 12.37 -5.75 6.62
N ALA A 75 13.60 -5.44 7.05
CA ALA A 75 13.85 -4.39 8.03
C ALA A 75 13.40 -3.01 7.54
N LEU A 76 13.66 -2.67 6.28
CA LEU A 76 13.19 -1.42 5.65
C LEU A 76 11.67 -1.35 5.56
N VAL A 77 11.00 -2.44 5.18
CA VAL A 77 9.53 -2.54 5.17
C VAL A 77 8.97 -2.24 6.57
N PHE A 78 9.48 -2.90 7.60
CA PHE A 78 9.02 -2.68 8.97
C PHE A 78 9.37 -1.29 9.52
N SER A 79 10.52 -0.73 9.11
CA SER A 79 10.90 0.65 9.44
C SER A 79 9.90 1.65 8.83
N TYR A 80 9.50 1.44 7.58
CA TYR A 80 8.52 2.27 6.90
C TYR A 80 7.12 2.12 7.52
N ILE A 81 6.69 0.91 7.89
CA ILE A 81 5.46 0.70 8.68
C ILE A 81 5.55 1.46 10.01
N GLY A 82 6.71 1.43 10.67
CA GLY A 82 6.96 2.21 11.89
C GLY A 82 6.85 3.72 11.67
N LEU A 83 7.32 4.22 10.53
CA LEU A 83 7.15 5.62 10.14
C LEU A 83 5.66 5.96 9.99
N LEU A 84 4.90 5.18 9.22
CA LEU A 84 3.47 5.38 9.02
C LEU A 84 2.69 5.37 10.34
N LYS A 85 3.06 4.50 11.29
CA LYS A 85 2.46 4.47 12.63
C LYS A 85 2.72 5.75 13.43
N ARG A 86 3.89 6.39 13.26
CA ARG A 86 4.26 7.61 13.97
C ARG A 86 3.64 8.86 13.35
N THR A 87 3.60 8.93 12.02
CA THR A 87 3.00 10.07 11.31
C THR A 87 1.48 10.02 11.35
N GLY A 88 0.90 8.82 11.46
CA GLY A 88 -0.53 8.60 11.31
C GLY A 88 -0.95 8.67 9.84
N ALA A 89 -2.20 8.27 9.59
CA ALA A 89 -2.83 8.50 8.29
C ALA A 89 -3.18 9.99 8.19
N GLU A 90 -2.48 10.73 7.33
CA GLU A 90 -2.82 12.12 7.08
C GLU A 90 -4.17 12.19 6.33
N ALA A 91 -5.08 13.06 6.79
CA ALA A 91 -6.44 13.13 6.28
C ALA A 91 -6.51 13.39 4.76
N TRP A 92 -5.50 14.06 4.19
CA TRP A 92 -5.42 14.32 2.76
C TRP A 92 -5.30 13.02 1.93
N VAL A 93 -4.64 11.97 2.45
CA VAL A 93 -4.50 10.68 1.73
C VAL A 93 -5.85 10.00 1.60
N GLN A 94 -6.68 10.09 2.65
CA GLN A 94 -8.04 9.55 2.62
C GLN A 94 -8.91 10.32 1.62
N GLU A 95 -8.82 11.65 1.61
CA GLU A 95 -9.57 12.47 0.65
C GLU A 95 -9.12 12.21 -0.80
N GLU A 96 -7.82 12.08 -1.05
CA GLU A 96 -7.29 11.74 -2.37
C GLU A 96 -7.84 10.38 -2.86
N LEU A 97 -7.80 9.34 -2.01
CA LEU A 97 -8.34 8.03 -2.35
C LEU A 97 -9.84 8.08 -2.64
N LYS A 98 -10.59 8.89 -1.89
CA LYS A 98 -12.02 9.12 -2.13
C LYS A 98 -12.26 9.81 -3.47
N GLU A 99 -11.54 10.89 -3.77
CA GLU A 99 -11.63 11.60 -5.06
C GLU A 99 -11.31 10.67 -6.25
N LEU A 100 -10.24 9.86 -6.12
CA LEU A 100 -9.89 8.85 -7.13
C LEU A 100 -11.00 7.80 -7.28
N GLY A 101 -11.63 7.39 -6.18
CA GLY A 101 -12.78 6.50 -6.18
C GLY A 101 -13.99 7.08 -6.91
N GLU A 102 -14.32 8.34 -6.64
CA GLU A 102 -15.41 9.07 -7.31
C GLU A 102 -15.17 9.20 -8.82
N ILE A 103 -13.94 9.54 -9.23
CA ILE A 103 -13.56 9.63 -10.65
C ILE A 103 -13.70 8.25 -11.31
N LYS A 104 -13.17 7.19 -10.68
CA LYS A 104 -13.26 5.82 -11.19
C LYS A 104 -14.71 5.34 -11.32
N PHE A 105 -15.59 5.73 -10.41
CA PHE A 105 -17.00 5.39 -10.46
C PHE A 105 -17.73 6.16 -11.58
N ARG A 106 -17.48 7.47 -11.70
CA ARG A 106 -18.16 8.35 -12.65
C ARG A 106 -17.86 8.00 -14.12
N PHE A 107 -16.65 7.51 -14.41
CA PHE A 107 -16.20 7.24 -15.77
C PHE A 107 -15.96 5.75 -16.06
N LYS A 108 -16.62 4.87 -15.29
CA LYS A 108 -16.66 3.42 -15.56
C LYS A 108 -17.87 3.02 -16.39
#